data_AF-Q9RA74-F1
#
_entry.id   AF-Q9RA74-F1
#
_cell.length_a   1.000
_cell.length_b   1.000
_cell.length_c   1.000
_cell.angle_alpha   90.00
_cell.angle_beta   90.00
_cell.angle_gamma   90.00
#
_symmetry.space_group_name_H-M   'P 1'
#
loop_
_entity.id
_entity.type
_entity.pdbx_description
1 polymer ?
#
loop_
_entity_poly.entity_id
_entity_poly.type
_entity_poly.pdbx_seq_one_letter_code
_entity_poly.pdbx_strand_id
1 'polypeptide(L)'
;MPKTIKARKHALRKAVTAAVLMGTAVTTVGGALGATTTVKANDDIYDIAASRIVNDKLSDTYLKKLLDIHSGSGFDPSLAPVLLFKAKEEAMNRIGRLRNEIKGLEKERDLFIDVANKTDEARAATQEKLNNKVSELSEKEKALKATLAETKKLSTDLSSAQKERDTAFKVSKDLADKLAQSEKAKTNALNVSKDLADKLADSEKGKANALNVSKDLADKLAESEKAKANALNVSKDLADKLAAAEASRDKAFAVSTDLANQLAAKTAEAEDLLNTVDSFGRLVESAKREMQEKLAEIDRLKAEKAQSDAALEAANATIAELQAEVEKVKSDLANANQLVEAGKRDLSDLAKAKADADAALVASEAKVAELKKAKAESEAKVAKLESAVTAAKEEVAKVKAELETVTKDLEAVKAEKANLEAQIADLKKAHAEKIAELEATIKRLEEELAAKVKEFEALENTSKEEKANFQKEIDRLKAELAAKIKDITKSTKVGSSATTGMASSSVASNKVQLPSTGEATNAFFTAAALTIMAGAGVMAVAGKRKED
;
A
#
# COMPACT_ATOMS: atom_id res chain seq x y z
N MET A 1 -120.70 65.53 76.91
CA MET A 1 -121.34 65.03 75.67
C MET A 1 -120.42 64.01 75.02
N PRO A 2 -120.92 62.91 74.42
CA PRO A 2 -120.08 61.80 73.93
C PRO A 2 -119.88 61.79 72.41
N LYS A 3 -118.86 61.06 71.91
CA LYS A 3 -118.89 60.33 70.62
C LYS A 3 -117.71 59.35 70.42
N THR A 4 -118.07 58.06 70.35
CA THR A 4 -117.61 57.01 69.39
C THR A 4 -116.16 57.02 68.87
N ILE A 5 -115.31 56.01 69.17
CA ILE A 5 -115.33 54.60 68.67
C ILE A 5 -115.07 54.46 67.15
N LYS A 6 -113.92 53.83 66.80
CA LYS A 6 -113.81 52.78 65.75
C LYS A 6 -112.54 51.94 65.94
N ALA A 7 -112.58 50.66 65.53
CA ALA A 7 -111.49 49.69 65.74
C ALA A 7 -111.48 48.57 64.68
N ARG A 8 -110.30 47.95 64.46
CA ARG A 8 -109.95 46.62 63.87
C ARG A 8 -108.40 46.52 63.98
N LYS A 9 -107.75 45.51 64.58
CA LYS A 9 -107.66 44.04 64.30
C LYS A 9 -107.13 43.74 62.88
N HIS A 10 -106.21 42.79 62.62
CA HIS A 10 -106.00 41.49 63.29
C HIS A 10 -104.63 40.80 62.96
N ALA A 11 -104.16 39.85 63.80
CA ALA A 11 -103.26 38.67 63.53
C ALA A 11 -101.75 38.85 63.15
N LEU A 12 -100.84 37.82 63.23
CA LEU A 12 -100.46 36.83 64.29
C LEU A 12 -99.42 35.76 63.80
N ARG A 13 -98.32 35.46 64.57
CA ARG A 13 -97.50 34.18 64.63
C ARG A 13 -96.52 33.86 63.43
N LYS A 14 -95.45 33.01 63.48
CA LYS A 14 -94.71 32.16 64.50
C LYS A 14 -93.33 31.57 63.98
N ALA A 15 -92.49 30.97 64.88
CA ALA A 15 -91.34 30.01 64.68
C ALA A 15 -89.98 30.56 64.11
N VAL A 16 -88.71 30.05 64.24
CA VAL A 16 -87.88 28.91 64.84
C VAL A 16 -87.90 27.48 64.21
N THR A 17 -86.87 26.59 64.23
CA THR A 17 -85.66 26.33 65.10
C THR A 17 -84.56 25.39 64.47
N ALA A 18 -83.34 25.26 65.06
CA ALA A 18 -82.33 24.12 65.02
C ALA A 18 -81.43 23.87 63.75
N ALA A 19 -80.28 23.13 63.74
CA ALA A 19 -79.21 22.80 64.75
C ALA A 19 -77.94 22.05 64.17
N VAL A 20 -76.72 22.41 64.64
CA VAL A 20 -75.53 21.60 65.14
C VAL A 20 -75.05 20.26 64.49
N LEU A 21 -73.73 20.09 64.15
CA LEU A 21 -72.72 19.15 64.79
C LEU A 21 -71.26 19.15 64.20
N MET A 22 -70.35 18.38 64.84
CA MET A 22 -68.86 18.25 64.75
C MET A 22 -68.31 17.48 63.50
N GLY A 23 -67.01 17.33 63.18
CA GLY A 23 -65.71 17.89 63.70
C GLY A 23 -64.49 16.93 63.54
N THR A 24 -63.23 17.45 63.62
CA THR A 24 -61.91 16.72 63.67
C THR A 24 -61.44 15.99 62.35
N ALA A 25 -60.16 15.66 62.04
CA ALA A 25 -58.84 15.71 62.72
C ALA A 25 -57.60 15.65 61.73
N VAL A 26 -56.36 15.73 62.28
CA VAL A 26 -55.05 15.16 61.80
C VAL A 26 -54.23 15.78 60.60
N THR A 27 -53.16 16.49 60.98
CA THR A 27 -51.70 16.36 60.69
C THR A 27 -51.05 15.90 59.34
N THR A 28 -49.79 16.35 59.18
CA THR A 28 -48.55 15.75 58.56
C THR A 28 -48.13 16.01 57.08
N VAL A 29 -46.92 16.61 56.93
CA VAL A 29 -45.95 16.58 55.78
C VAL A 29 -46.46 17.20 54.44
N GLY A 30 -45.73 17.98 53.62
CA GLY A 30 -44.31 18.07 53.25
C GLY A 30 -44.09 17.38 51.88
N GLY A 31 -43.22 17.78 50.94
CA GLY A 31 -42.24 18.87 50.84
C GLY A 31 -41.13 18.45 49.83
N ALA A 32 -40.60 19.38 49.01
CA ALA A 32 -39.66 19.17 47.89
C ALA A 32 -40.23 18.37 46.68
N LEU A 33 -39.88 18.57 45.39
CA LEU A 33 -38.77 19.21 44.65
C LEU A 33 -37.41 18.47 44.61
N GLY A 34 -37.29 17.49 43.71
CA GLY A 34 -36.48 17.62 42.48
C GLY A 34 -34.96 17.35 42.50
N ALA A 35 -34.45 17.01 41.30
CA ALA A 35 -33.03 17.03 40.87
C ALA A 35 -32.05 16.06 41.54
N THR A 36 -30.90 15.66 40.96
CA THR A 36 -30.44 15.42 39.57
C THR A 36 -29.17 14.55 39.66
N THR A 37 -28.67 13.97 38.56
CA THR A 37 -27.31 14.26 38.02
C THR A 37 -26.95 13.37 36.82
N THR A 38 -26.41 14.01 35.77
CA THR A 38 -25.55 13.39 34.76
C THR A 38 -24.27 14.20 34.74
N VAL A 39 -23.12 13.60 35.03
CA VAL A 39 -21.84 14.31 35.11
C VAL A 39 -21.24 14.51 33.71
N LYS A 40 -20.87 15.75 33.39
CA LYS A 40 -19.71 16.08 32.53
C LYS A 40 -18.75 16.83 33.47
N ALA A 41 -17.61 16.29 33.92
CA ALA A 41 -16.45 15.70 33.23
C ALA A 41 -15.37 16.74 32.92
N ASN A 42 -14.43 16.90 33.86
CA ASN A 42 -13.18 17.67 33.74
C ASN A 42 -13.31 19.21 33.81
N ASP A 43 -14.50 19.74 34.07
CA ASP A 43 -14.74 21.16 34.43
C ASP A 43 -14.45 21.46 35.92
N ASP A 44 -14.12 20.41 36.70
CA ASP A 44 -14.27 20.37 38.17
C ASP A 44 -13.45 21.43 38.94
N ILE A 45 -12.28 21.85 38.42
CA ILE A 45 -11.42 22.84 39.10
C ILE A 45 -12.11 24.20 39.22
N TYR A 46 -12.75 24.66 38.14
CA TYR A 46 -13.44 25.95 38.14
C TYR A 46 -14.78 25.88 38.88
N ASP A 47 -15.47 24.74 38.85
CA ASP A 47 -16.70 24.53 39.62
C ASP A 47 -16.45 24.49 41.14
N ILE A 48 -15.37 23.83 41.58
CA ILE A 48 -14.92 23.83 42.99
C ILE A 48 -14.51 25.24 43.43
N ALA A 49 -13.80 26.00 42.58
CA ALA A 49 -13.42 27.37 42.89
C ALA A 49 -14.64 28.29 43.02
N ALA A 50 -15.56 28.23 42.06
CA ALA A 50 -16.79 29.03 42.07
C ALA A 50 -17.71 28.65 43.24
N SER A 51 -17.86 27.36 43.56
CA SER A 51 -18.67 26.88 44.70
C SER A 51 -18.09 27.20 46.08
N ARG A 52 -16.80 27.59 46.17
CA ARG A 52 -16.23 28.16 47.40
C ARG A 52 -16.51 29.66 47.53
N ILE A 53 -16.48 30.40 46.42
CA ILE A 53 -16.73 31.85 46.37
C ILE A 53 -18.22 32.16 46.52
N VAL A 54 -19.08 31.38 45.87
CA VAL A 54 -20.54 31.52 45.92
C VAL A 54 -21.11 30.43 46.83
N ASN A 55 -21.62 30.85 47.98
CA ASN A 55 -22.15 29.98 49.02
C ASN A 55 -23.26 30.67 49.83
N ASP A 56 -23.85 29.93 50.76
CA ASP A 56 -24.94 30.35 51.65
C ASP A 56 -24.65 31.63 52.45
N LYS A 57 -23.37 31.91 52.74
CA LYS A 57 -22.88 33.03 53.56
C LYS A 57 -22.40 34.24 52.76
N LEU A 58 -22.45 34.20 51.43
CA LEU A 58 -22.17 35.37 50.60
C LEU A 58 -23.15 36.51 50.96
N SER A 59 -22.73 37.78 50.98
CA SER A 59 -23.66 38.89 51.22
C SER A 59 -24.44 39.25 49.96
N ASP A 60 -25.69 39.73 50.08
CA ASP A 60 -26.52 40.06 48.91
C ASP A 60 -25.90 41.16 48.04
N THR A 61 -25.13 42.07 48.65
CA THR A 61 -24.34 43.09 47.95
C THR A 61 -23.24 42.49 47.08
N TYR A 62 -22.65 41.36 47.48
CA TYR A 62 -21.66 40.63 46.67
C TYR A 62 -22.33 39.69 45.67
N LEU A 63 -23.41 39.01 46.06
CA LEU A 63 -24.18 38.16 45.14
C LEU A 63 -24.69 38.97 43.95
N LYS A 64 -25.20 40.19 44.17
CA LYS A 64 -25.57 41.11 43.10
C LYS A 64 -24.40 41.43 42.16
N LYS A 65 -23.22 41.75 42.70
CA LYS A 65 -22.01 42.00 41.88
C LYS A 65 -21.58 40.78 41.04
N LEU A 66 -21.85 39.56 41.49
CA LEU A 66 -21.56 38.34 40.71
C LEU A 66 -22.66 38.03 39.67
N LEU A 67 -23.90 38.47 39.89
CA LEU A 67 -24.98 38.42 38.89
C LEU A 67 -24.78 39.46 37.78
N ASP A 68 -24.19 40.61 38.10
CA ASP A 68 -23.86 41.70 37.16
C ASP A 68 -22.55 41.45 36.37
N ILE A 69 -21.98 40.23 36.39
CA ILE A 69 -20.76 39.87 35.65
C ILE A 69 -21.00 39.90 34.13
N HIS A 70 -20.24 40.76 33.45
CA HIS A 70 -20.19 40.87 31.99
C HIS A 70 -18.74 40.77 31.47
N SER A 71 -18.56 40.67 30.15
CA SER A 71 -17.25 40.78 29.51
C SER A 71 -16.60 42.14 29.83
N GLY A 72 -15.40 42.11 30.41
CA GLY A 72 -14.71 43.30 30.93
C GLY A 72 -14.81 43.53 32.45
N SER A 73 -15.53 42.68 33.20
CA SER A 73 -15.71 42.80 34.66
C SER A 73 -14.48 42.44 35.53
N GLY A 74 -13.30 42.23 34.93
CA GLY A 74 -12.04 41.96 35.63
C GLY A 74 -11.85 40.54 36.18
N PHE A 75 -12.85 39.66 36.03
CA PHE A 75 -12.72 38.23 36.32
C PHE A 75 -12.07 37.47 35.15
N ASP A 76 -11.44 36.34 35.47
CA ASP A 76 -10.83 35.44 34.49
C ASP A 76 -11.87 34.95 33.44
N PRO A 77 -11.56 34.92 32.13
CA PRO A 77 -12.53 34.59 31.09
C PRO A 77 -13.14 33.17 31.17
N SER A 78 -12.43 32.22 31.78
CA SER A 78 -12.91 30.83 31.96
C SER A 78 -13.65 30.64 33.28
N LEU A 79 -13.28 31.37 34.34
CA LEU A 79 -13.98 31.33 35.64
C LEU A 79 -15.24 32.21 35.67
N ALA A 80 -15.29 33.33 34.96
CA ALA A 80 -16.41 34.27 34.97
C ALA A 80 -17.78 33.64 34.59
N PRO A 81 -17.89 32.76 33.57
CA PRO A 81 -19.14 32.06 33.27
C PRO A 81 -19.60 31.14 34.40
N VAL A 82 -18.65 30.47 35.09
CA VAL A 82 -18.94 29.54 36.18
C VAL A 82 -19.36 30.30 37.45
N LEU A 83 -18.70 31.43 37.76
CA LEU A 83 -19.13 32.34 38.83
C LEU A 83 -20.52 32.91 38.58
N LEU A 84 -20.84 33.33 37.35
CA LEU A 84 -22.17 33.82 36.98
C LEU A 84 -23.23 32.72 37.05
N PHE A 85 -22.89 31.47 36.70
CA PHE A 85 -23.77 30.31 36.86
C PHE A 85 -24.05 30.02 38.34
N LYS A 86 -23.01 29.89 39.17
CA LYS A 86 -23.17 29.66 40.62
C LYS A 86 -23.88 30.82 41.32
N ALA A 87 -23.64 32.06 40.91
CA ALA A 87 -24.36 33.23 41.43
C ALA A 87 -25.87 33.16 41.12
N LYS A 88 -26.25 32.69 39.93
CA LYS A 88 -27.66 32.42 39.59
C LYS A 88 -28.23 31.25 40.38
N GLU A 89 -27.47 30.19 40.60
CA GLU A 89 -27.85 29.04 41.43
C GLU A 89 -28.11 29.46 42.89
N GLU A 90 -27.18 30.17 43.53
CA GLU A 90 -27.34 30.64 44.92
C GLU A 90 -28.40 31.76 45.05
N ALA A 91 -28.60 32.60 44.02
CA ALA A 91 -29.73 33.53 44.00
C ALA A 91 -31.07 32.79 43.94
N MET A 92 -31.19 31.74 43.13
CA MET A 92 -32.38 30.87 43.08
C MET A 92 -32.57 30.11 44.40
N ASN A 93 -31.49 29.65 45.04
CA ASN A 93 -31.54 29.03 46.36
C ASN A 93 -32.02 30.02 47.44
N ARG A 94 -31.58 31.29 47.42
CA ARG A 94 -32.09 32.34 48.31
C ARG A 94 -33.56 32.66 48.06
N ILE A 95 -33.96 32.78 46.79
CA ILE A 95 -35.37 32.93 46.42
C ILE A 95 -36.19 31.73 46.94
N GLY A 96 -35.63 30.52 46.92
CA GLY A 96 -36.22 29.32 47.53
C GLY A 96 -36.33 29.39 49.07
N ARG A 97 -35.26 29.79 49.77
CA ARG A 97 -35.25 29.98 51.23
C ARG A 97 -36.26 31.05 51.66
N LEU A 98 -36.19 32.24 51.06
CA LEU A 98 -37.13 33.35 51.29
C LEU A 98 -38.58 32.96 50.96
N ARG A 99 -38.85 32.20 49.89
CA ARG A 99 -40.20 31.71 49.56
C ARG A 99 -40.74 30.74 50.61
N ASN A 100 -39.89 29.97 51.27
CA ASN A 100 -40.28 29.08 52.36
C ASN A 100 -40.47 29.85 53.69
N GLU A 101 -39.65 30.86 53.96
CA GLU A 101 -39.81 31.77 55.10
C GLU A 101 -41.11 32.59 54.98
N ILE A 102 -41.41 33.13 53.80
CA ILE A 102 -42.69 33.80 53.49
C ILE A 102 -43.87 32.86 53.75
N LYS A 103 -43.81 31.60 53.30
CA LYS A 103 -44.85 30.58 53.59
C LYS A 103 -44.96 30.20 55.08
N GLY A 104 -43.95 30.49 55.90
CA GLY A 104 -44.02 30.41 57.36
C GLY A 104 -44.75 31.63 57.92
N LEU A 105 -44.29 32.82 57.57
CA LEU A 105 -44.85 34.11 57.99
C LEU A 105 -46.32 34.31 57.56
N GLU A 106 -46.73 33.75 56.41
CA GLU A 106 -48.13 33.72 55.97
C GLU A 106 -49.02 32.91 56.93
N LYS A 107 -48.53 31.77 57.43
CA LYS A 107 -49.26 30.96 58.42
C LYS A 107 -49.30 31.64 59.79
N GLU A 108 -48.23 32.31 60.19
CA GLU A 108 -48.21 33.11 61.41
C GLU A 108 -49.17 34.30 61.31
N ARG A 109 -49.17 35.02 60.17
CA ARG A 109 -50.14 36.08 59.85
C ARG A 109 -51.57 35.59 59.98
N ASP A 110 -51.90 34.43 59.41
CA ASP A 110 -53.27 33.91 59.43
C ASP A 110 -53.70 33.45 60.84
N LEU A 111 -52.76 32.93 61.64
CA LEU A 111 -52.93 32.71 63.09
C LEU A 111 -53.14 34.03 63.86
N PHE A 112 -52.37 35.08 63.55
CA PHE A 112 -52.57 36.41 64.15
C PHE A 112 -53.90 37.04 63.77
N ILE A 113 -54.40 36.82 62.55
CA ILE A 113 -55.73 37.27 62.09
C ILE A 113 -56.83 36.52 62.85
N ASP A 114 -56.74 35.20 62.99
CA ASP A 114 -57.69 34.40 63.78
C ASP A 114 -57.72 34.83 65.27
N VAL A 115 -56.56 35.08 65.87
CA VAL A 115 -56.44 35.60 67.24
C VAL A 115 -56.98 37.02 67.37
N ALA A 116 -56.75 37.90 66.38
CA ALA A 116 -57.28 39.26 66.36
C ALA A 116 -58.82 39.25 66.29
N ASN A 117 -59.39 38.47 65.36
CA ASN A 117 -60.85 38.31 65.22
C ASN A 117 -61.48 37.83 66.53
N LYS A 118 -60.93 36.78 67.16
CA LYS A 118 -61.39 36.28 68.47
C LYS A 118 -61.24 37.31 69.60
N THR A 119 -60.22 38.17 69.53
CA THR A 119 -60.02 39.26 70.49
C THR A 119 -61.05 40.37 70.33
N ASP A 120 -61.43 40.71 69.10
CA ASP A 120 -62.44 41.74 68.82
C ASP A 120 -63.88 41.23 69.04
N GLU A 121 -64.16 39.94 68.79
CA GLU A 121 -65.39 39.27 69.26
C GLU A 121 -65.50 39.32 70.79
N ALA A 122 -64.42 39.00 71.51
CA ALA A 122 -64.38 39.08 72.97
C ALA A 122 -64.56 40.53 73.47
N ARG A 123 -63.95 41.52 72.80
CA ARG A 123 -64.15 42.95 73.09
C ARG A 123 -65.60 43.37 72.90
N ALA A 124 -66.24 43.02 71.78
CA ALA A 124 -67.65 43.31 71.53
C ALA A 124 -68.54 42.74 72.66
N ALA A 125 -68.34 41.47 73.02
CA ALA A 125 -69.08 40.80 74.09
C ALA A 125 -68.81 41.40 75.50
N THR A 126 -67.65 42.02 75.73
CA THR A 126 -67.38 42.78 76.98
C THR A 126 -67.92 44.21 76.95
N GLN A 127 -67.93 44.88 75.80
CA GLN A 127 -68.46 46.24 75.65
C GLN A 127 -69.98 46.27 75.78
N GLU A 128 -70.69 45.27 75.25
CA GLU A 128 -72.13 45.08 75.46
C GLU A 128 -72.46 44.90 76.96
N LYS A 129 -71.69 44.03 77.65
CA LYS A 129 -71.82 43.83 79.10
C LYS A 129 -71.49 45.08 79.90
N LEU A 130 -70.53 45.90 79.44
CA LEU A 130 -70.19 47.18 80.07
C LEU A 130 -71.31 48.20 79.92
N ASN A 131 -71.86 48.37 78.72
CA ASN A 131 -72.98 49.30 78.45
C ASN A 131 -74.21 48.94 79.30
N ASN A 132 -74.59 47.66 79.38
CA ASN A 132 -75.68 47.20 80.23
C ASN A 132 -75.42 47.52 81.72
N LYS A 133 -74.17 47.40 82.18
CA LYS A 133 -73.80 47.66 83.58
C LYS A 133 -73.70 49.16 83.92
N VAL A 134 -73.37 50.00 82.93
CA VAL A 134 -73.49 51.47 83.03
C VAL A 134 -74.96 51.88 83.15
N SER A 135 -75.88 51.24 82.41
CA SER A 135 -77.33 51.46 82.56
C SER A 135 -77.85 51.07 83.96
N GLU A 136 -77.39 49.94 84.53
CA GLU A 136 -77.71 49.60 85.92
C GLU A 136 -77.18 50.62 86.94
N LEU A 137 -75.96 51.14 86.73
CA LEU A 137 -75.36 52.13 87.63
C LEU A 137 -76.08 53.48 87.55
N SER A 138 -76.53 53.91 86.37
CA SER A 138 -77.36 55.11 86.18
C SER A 138 -78.63 55.09 87.05
N GLU A 139 -79.39 54.00 87.03
CA GLU A 139 -80.62 53.90 87.83
C GLU A 139 -80.31 53.73 89.34
N LYS A 140 -79.21 53.07 89.69
CA LYS A 140 -78.74 52.99 91.10
C LYS A 140 -78.28 54.36 91.62
N GLU A 141 -77.69 55.23 90.80
CA GLU A 141 -77.30 56.58 91.21
C GLU A 141 -78.53 57.48 91.48
N LYS A 142 -79.59 57.35 90.68
CA LYS A 142 -80.87 58.02 90.96
C LYS A 142 -81.45 57.59 92.31
N ALA A 143 -81.45 56.29 92.62
CA ALA A 143 -81.90 55.76 93.91
C ALA A 143 -81.01 56.24 95.09
N LEU A 144 -79.70 56.37 94.88
CA LEU A 144 -78.76 56.87 95.89
C LEU A 144 -78.98 58.37 96.16
N LYS A 145 -79.27 59.17 95.13
CA LYS A 145 -79.62 60.60 95.27
C LYS A 145 -80.95 60.82 96.00
N ALA A 146 -81.92 59.92 95.85
CA ALA A 146 -83.17 59.98 96.60
C ALA A 146 -82.95 59.65 98.09
N THR A 147 -82.25 58.56 98.40
CA THR A 147 -82.03 58.10 99.79
C THR A 147 -81.13 59.04 100.59
N LEU A 148 -80.13 59.68 99.97
CA LEU A 148 -79.26 60.65 100.65
C LEU A 148 -79.98 61.95 101.08
N ALA A 149 -81.13 62.26 100.49
CA ALA A 149 -82.00 63.36 100.93
C ALA A 149 -82.76 63.03 102.23
N GLU A 150 -83.08 61.76 102.45
CA GLU A 150 -83.85 61.30 103.62
C GLU A 150 -82.96 61.13 104.85
N THR A 151 -81.73 60.63 104.70
CA THR A 151 -80.76 60.49 105.80
C THR A 151 -80.42 61.83 106.47
N LYS A 152 -80.44 62.95 105.74
CA LYS A 152 -80.20 64.29 106.32
C LYS A 152 -81.32 64.76 107.25
N LYS A 153 -82.52 64.19 107.16
CA LYS A 153 -83.68 64.60 107.97
C LYS A 153 -83.64 64.03 109.38
N LEU A 154 -82.99 62.88 109.58
CA LEU A 154 -82.89 62.18 110.87
C LEU A 154 -81.72 62.66 111.76
N SER A 155 -80.85 63.56 111.27
CA SER A 155 -79.55 63.82 111.90
C SER A 155 -79.53 64.90 113.00
N THR A 156 -80.61 65.68 113.18
CA THR A 156 -80.56 66.87 114.08
C THR A 156 -81.75 67.01 115.03
N ASP A 157 -82.82 66.21 114.89
CA ASP A 157 -83.82 66.06 115.96
C ASP A 157 -83.18 65.53 117.27
N LEU A 158 -82.04 64.84 117.14
CA LEU A 158 -81.17 64.41 118.23
C LEU A 158 -80.56 65.56 119.08
N SER A 159 -80.56 66.81 118.58
CA SER A 159 -79.90 67.95 119.23
C SER A 159 -80.85 68.80 120.11
N SER A 160 -82.16 68.70 119.88
CA SER A 160 -83.17 69.51 120.59
C SER A 160 -83.64 68.88 121.90
N ALA A 161 -83.70 67.55 121.97
CA ALA A 161 -84.09 66.77 123.15
C ALA A 161 -83.21 67.01 124.40
N GLN A 162 -82.10 67.73 124.24
CA GLN A 162 -81.18 68.09 125.31
C GLN A 162 -81.55 69.40 126.04
N LYS A 163 -82.52 70.19 125.52
CA LYS A 163 -83.02 71.44 126.14
C LYS A 163 -84.29 71.29 126.98
N GLU A 164 -85.08 70.25 126.76
CA GLU A 164 -86.37 70.05 127.47
C GLU A 164 -86.19 69.59 128.93
N ARG A 165 -84.97 69.24 129.34
CA ARG A 165 -84.63 68.77 130.69
C ARG A 165 -84.72 69.87 131.75
N ASP A 166 -84.35 71.11 131.41
CA ASP A 166 -83.99 72.12 132.43
C ASP A 166 -85.13 73.11 132.76
N THR A 167 -86.20 73.17 131.97
CA THR A 167 -87.37 74.06 132.21
C THR A 167 -88.60 73.36 132.77
N ALA A 168 -88.58 72.03 132.92
CA ALA A 168 -89.58 71.26 133.67
C ALA A 168 -89.77 71.75 135.13
N PHE A 169 -88.78 72.47 135.66
CA PHE A 169 -88.79 73.09 136.99
C PHE A 169 -89.84 74.19 137.20
N LYS A 170 -90.45 74.76 136.13
CA LYS A 170 -91.38 75.91 136.23
C LYS A 170 -92.88 75.60 136.20
N VAL A 171 -93.30 74.35 136.07
CA VAL A 171 -94.73 73.96 136.05
C VAL A 171 -95.39 74.07 137.44
N SER A 172 -94.60 74.17 138.51
CA SER A 172 -95.02 73.99 139.91
C SER A 172 -95.77 75.18 140.58
N LYS A 173 -96.56 75.99 139.86
CA LYS A 173 -97.31 77.09 140.51
C LYS A 173 -98.72 77.39 139.97
N ASP A 174 -98.86 78.25 138.95
CA ASP A 174 -100.13 78.94 138.70
C ASP A 174 -101.05 78.21 137.70
N LEU A 175 -101.49 77.01 138.09
CA LEU A 175 -102.62 76.29 137.45
C LEU A 175 -103.91 76.34 138.31
N ALA A 176 -103.88 77.03 139.45
CA ALA A 176 -104.83 76.80 140.53
C ALA A 176 -106.13 77.61 140.48
N ASP A 177 -106.17 78.74 139.76
CA ASP A 177 -107.13 79.81 140.12
C ASP A 177 -108.00 80.34 138.96
N LYS A 178 -109.32 80.09 139.10
CA LYS A 178 -110.45 80.80 138.46
C LYS A 178 -110.78 80.52 136.97
N LEU A 179 -111.06 79.25 136.70
CA LEU A 179 -111.80 78.68 135.55
C LEU A 179 -113.26 79.22 135.35
N ALA A 180 -113.72 80.28 136.05
CA ALA A 180 -115.11 80.39 136.53
C ALA A 180 -115.93 81.66 136.15
N GLN A 181 -115.75 82.21 134.94
CA GLN A 181 -116.66 83.21 134.30
C GLN A 181 -116.23 83.40 132.84
N SER A 182 -116.83 82.78 131.81
CA SER A 182 -118.19 82.28 131.58
C SER A 182 -119.25 83.39 131.35
N GLU A 183 -119.91 83.29 130.19
CA GLU A 183 -121.15 83.95 129.74
C GLU A 183 -121.30 85.48 129.82
N LYS A 184 -121.17 86.13 128.64
CA LYS A 184 -122.34 86.63 127.87
C LYS A 184 -121.97 87.13 126.48
N ALA A 185 -122.59 86.55 125.44
CA ALA A 185 -122.31 86.87 124.05
C ALA A 185 -123.24 87.96 123.49
N LYS A 186 -122.70 88.92 122.72
CA LYS A 186 -123.47 89.61 121.66
C LYS A 186 -122.66 90.31 120.56
N THR A 187 -121.49 90.88 120.88
CA THR A 187 -120.79 91.87 120.02
C THR A 187 -120.01 91.28 118.83
N ASN A 188 -120.27 90.05 118.41
CA ASN A 188 -119.47 89.31 117.42
C ASN A 188 -120.00 89.44 115.97
N ALA A 189 -120.85 90.44 115.69
CA ALA A 189 -121.61 90.56 114.44
C ALA A 189 -121.16 91.67 113.48
N LEU A 190 -120.28 92.60 113.92
CA LEU A 190 -119.99 93.84 113.19
C LEU A 190 -118.61 93.86 112.50
N ASN A 191 -117.67 93.01 112.92
CA ASN A 191 -116.30 92.99 112.36
C ASN A 191 -116.15 92.11 111.11
N VAL A 192 -117.09 91.21 110.83
CA VAL A 192 -116.99 90.20 109.75
C VAL A 192 -117.05 90.82 108.35
N SER A 193 -117.76 91.94 108.18
CA SER A 193 -118.02 92.54 106.86
C SER A 193 -116.81 93.19 106.17
N LYS A 194 -115.63 93.20 106.79
CA LYS A 194 -114.41 93.82 106.24
C LYS A 194 -113.44 92.80 105.63
N ASP A 195 -113.37 91.59 106.19
CA ASP A 195 -112.48 90.49 105.80
C ASP A 195 -112.87 89.81 104.47
N LEU A 196 -114.08 90.07 103.96
CA LEU A 196 -114.60 89.54 102.69
C LEU A 196 -114.16 90.35 101.45
N ALA A 197 -113.71 91.60 101.62
CA ALA A 197 -113.29 92.44 100.50
C ALA A 197 -111.91 92.01 99.94
N ASP A 198 -110.93 91.83 100.83
CA ASP A 198 -109.54 91.53 100.45
C ASP A 198 -109.42 90.18 99.70
N LYS A 199 -110.24 89.18 100.10
CA LYS A 199 -110.30 87.85 99.46
C LYS A 199 -110.82 87.87 98.03
N LEU A 200 -111.48 88.94 97.59
CA LEU A 200 -112.01 89.06 96.24
C LEU A 200 -110.91 89.51 95.25
N ALA A 201 -109.97 90.34 95.69
CA ALA A 201 -108.86 90.83 94.86
C ALA A 201 -107.86 89.73 94.46
N ASP A 202 -107.61 88.75 95.32
CA ASP A 202 -106.73 87.62 94.99
C ASP A 202 -107.36 86.63 93.98
N SER A 203 -108.69 86.63 93.86
CA SER A 203 -109.41 85.80 92.86
C SER A 203 -109.13 86.25 91.42
N GLU A 204 -109.01 87.55 91.17
CA GLU A 204 -108.70 88.07 89.82
C GLU A 204 -107.25 87.80 89.40
N LYS A 205 -106.28 87.86 90.32
CA LYS A 205 -104.91 87.39 90.07
C LYS A 205 -104.89 85.91 89.66
N GLY A 206 -105.76 85.09 90.25
CA GLY A 206 -105.93 83.69 89.89
C GLY A 206 -106.27 83.47 88.42
N LYS A 207 -107.18 84.28 87.85
CA LYS A 207 -107.52 84.22 86.42
C LYS A 207 -106.36 84.64 85.51
N ALA A 208 -105.63 85.70 85.87
CA ALA A 208 -104.48 86.16 85.08
C ALA A 208 -103.38 85.08 84.99
N ASN A 209 -103.07 84.42 86.11
CA ASN A 209 -102.14 83.29 86.12
C ASN A 209 -102.63 82.10 85.28
N ALA A 210 -103.91 81.74 85.37
CA ALA A 210 -104.47 80.63 84.58
C ALA A 210 -104.37 80.88 83.05
N LEU A 211 -104.57 82.13 82.61
CA LEU A 211 -104.42 82.51 81.20
C LEU A 211 -102.95 82.44 80.75
N ASN A 212 -102.03 82.96 81.56
CA ASN A 212 -100.58 82.91 81.28
C ASN A 212 -100.06 81.47 81.20
N VAL A 213 -100.45 80.60 82.13
CA VAL A 213 -100.12 79.16 82.11
C VAL A 213 -100.68 78.47 80.88
N SER A 214 -101.92 78.81 80.47
CA SER A 214 -102.53 78.24 79.26
C SER A 214 -101.77 78.65 77.98
N LYS A 215 -101.21 79.87 77.94
CA LYS A 215 -100.40 80.34 76.82
C LYS A 215 -99.01 79.70 76.81
N ASP A 216 -98.33 79.65 77.94
CA ASP A 216 -97.03 78.97 78.12
C ASP A 216 -97.10 77.49 77.71
N LEU A 217 -98.20 76.79 78.06
CA LEU A 217 -98.44 75.41 77.60
C LEU A 217 -98.69 75.30 76.09
N ALA A 218 -99.33 76.28 75.45
CA ALA A 218 -99.54 76.31 74.00
C ALA A 218 -98.25 76.58 73.23
N ASP A 219 -97.44 77.54 73.71
CA ASP A 219 -96.14 77.86 73.13
C ASP A 219 -95.17 76.66 73.25
N LYS A 220 -95.17 75.97 74.41
CA LYS A 220 -94.42 74.70 74.62
C LYS A 220 -94.94 73.55 73.77
N LEU A 221 -96.25 73.47 73.50
CA LEU A 221 -96.81 72.46 72.60
C LEU A 221 -96.31 72.69 71.16
N ALA A 222 -96.38 73.94 70.68
CA ALA A 222 -95.90 74.31 69.35
C ALA A 222 -94.38 74.09 69.19
N GLU A 223 -93.59 74.40 70.22
CA GLU A 223 -92.16 74.09 70.26
C GLU A 223 -91.90 72.58 70.25
N SER A 224 -92.69 71.79 70.99
CA SER A 224 -92.63 70.32 70.96
C SER A 224 -93.01 69.72 69.61
N GLU A 225 -93.99 70.27 68.90
CA GLU A 225 -94.35 69.82 67.55
C GLU A 225 -93.27 70.18 66.52
N LYS A 226 -92.66 71.37 66.63
CA LYS A 226 -91.49 71.76 65.83
C LYS A 226 -90.28 70.87 66.12
N ALA A 227 -90.01 70.54 67.37
CA ALA A 227 -88.95 69.61 67.77
C ALA A 227 -89.20 68.19 67.22
N LYS A 228 -90.45 67.72 67.25
CA LYS A 228 -90.87 66.43 66.67
C LYS A 228 -90.70 66.42 65.14
N ALA A 229 -91.07 67.49 64.44
CA ALA A 229 -90.86 67.62 62.99
C ALA A 229 -89.36 67.60 62.64
N ASN A 230 -88.53 68.33 63.40
CA ASN A 230 -87.08 68.30 63.25
C ASN A 230 -86.50 66.89 63.51
N ALA A 231 -86.96 66.20 64.56
CA ALA A 231 -86.52 64.84 64.87
C ALA A 231 -86.88 63.83 63.76
N LEU A 232 -88.07 63.97 63.13
CA LEU A 232 -88.46 63.15 61.99
C LEU A 232 -87.61 63.45 60.74
N ASN A 233 -87.32 64.72 60.46
CA ASN A 233 -86.44 65.12 59.35
C ASN A 233 -85.00 64.61 59.53
N VAL A 234 -84.44 64.72 60.74
CA VAL A 234 -83.12 64.15 61.08
C VAL A 234 -83.13 62.63 60.98
N SER A 235 -84.19 61.97 61.45
CA SER A 235 -84.32 60.51 61.33
C SER A 235 -84.37 60.06 59.87
N LYS A 236 -85.00 60.84 58.99
CA LYS A 236 -85.01 60.58 57.54
C LYS A 236 -83.64 60.81 56.89
N ASP A 237 -82.99 61.95 57.17
CA ASP A 237 -81.65 62.26 56.67
C ASP A 237 -80.62 61.19 57.08
N LEU A 238 -80.71 60.67 58.30
CA LEU A 238 -79.89 59.55 58.77
C LEU A 238 -80.23 58.22 58.04
N ALA A 239 -81.49 57.94 57.74
CA ALA A 239 -81.88 56.75 56.98
C ALA A 239 -81.42 56.83 55.51
N ASP A 240 -81.59 57.98 54.86
CA ASP A 240 -81.14 58.23 53.48
C ASP A 240 -79.59 58.14 53.40
N LYS A 241 -78.86 58.63 54.42
CA LYS A 241 -77.40 58.48 54.56
C LYS A 241 -76.97 57.04 54.84
N LEU A 242 -77.71 56.29 55.65
CA LEU A 242 -77.43 54.88 55.91
C LEU A 242 -77.57 54.05 54.63
N ALA A 243 -78.67 54.22 53.89
CA ALA A 243 -78.88 53.54 52.61
C ALA A 243 -77.80 53.92 51.57
N ALA A 244 -77.36 55.18 51.54
CA ALA A 244 -76.25 55.60 50.70
C ALA A 244 -74.91 54.95 51.12
N ALA A 245 -74.67 54.76 52.42
CA ALA A 245 -73.48 54.08 52.94
C ALA A 245 -73.52 52.57 52.64
N GLU A 246 -74.66 51.91 52.80
CA GLU A 246 -74.86 50.49 52.44
C GLU A 246 -74.65 50.27 50.93
N ALA A 247 -75.27 51.09 50.08
CA ALA A 247 -75.05 51.03 48.63
C ALA A 247 -73.60 51.34 48.22
N SER A 248 -72.85 52.09 49.03
CA SER A 248 -71.42 52.35 48.81
C SER A 248 -70.55 51.17 49.26
N ARG A 249 -70.88 50.56 50.41
CA ARG A 249 -70.26 49.33 50.93
C ARG A 249 -70.41 48.18 49.94
N ASP A 250 -71.60 47.99 49.37
CA ASP A 250 -71.87 46.87 48.47
C ASP A 250 -71.16 47.02 47.12
N LYS A 251 -71.01 48.27 46.64
CA LYS A 251 -70.12 48.58 45.51
C LYS A 251 -68.65 48.30 45.85
N ALA A 252 -68.19 48.64 47.06
CA ALA A 252 -66.82 48.36 47.49
C ALA A 252 -66.56 46.84 47.60
N PHE A 253 -67.51 46.05 48.10
CA PHE A 253 -67.43 44.58 48.07
C PHE A 253 -67.42 44.02 46.66
N ALA A 254 -68.24 44.53 45.74
CA ALA A 254 -68.23 44.12 44.34
C ALA A 254 -66.87 44.39 43.68
N VAL A 255 -66.30 45.58 43.85
CA VAL A 255 -64.95 45.93 43.36
C VAL A 255 -63.87 45.06 44.00
N SER A 256 -63.95 44.80 45.31
CA SER A 256 -63.00 43.91 46.00
C SER A 256 -63.09 42.46 45.52
N THR A 257 -64.29 42.00 45.13
CA THR A 257 -64.51 40.65 44.60
C THR A 257 -63.97 40.54 43.18
N ASP A 258 -64.24 41.54 42.33
CA ASP A 258 -63.71 41.60 40.98
C ASP A 258 -62.18 41.66 40.98
N LEU A 259 -61.58 42.51 41.82
CA LEU A 259 -60.12 42.60 41.94
C LEU A 259 -59.50 41.30 42.45
N ALA A 260 -60.15 40.58 43.38
CA ALA A 260 -59.71 39.26 43.82
C ALA A 260 -59.76 38.22 42.69
N ASN A 261 -60.82 38.23 41.87
CA ASN A 261 -60.93 37.36 40.70
C ASN A 261 -59.87 37.69 39.64
N GLN A 262 -59.61 38.98 39.37
CA GLN A 262 -58.54 39.42 38.46
C GLN A 262 -57.16 38.99 38.94
N LEU A 263 -56.88 39.11 40.26
CA LEU A 263 -55.63 38.64 40.86
C LEU A 263 -55.47 37.11 40.77
N ALA A 264 -56.54 36.34 41.02
CA ALA A 264 -56.53 34.90 40.85
C ALA A 264 -56.25 34.49 39.39
N ALA A 265 -56.93 35.12 38.43
CA ALA A 265 -56.72 34.88 37.00
C ALA A 265 -55.28 35.22 36.56
N LYS A 266 -54.72 36.36 37.00
CA LYS A 266 -53.34 36.74 36.71
C LYS A 266 -52.29 35.89 37.44
N THR A 267 -52.65 35.28 38.57
CA THR A 267 -51.79 34.29 39.24
C THR A 267 -51.71 32.99 38.44
N ALA A 268 -52.84 32.49 37.94
CA ALA A 268 -52.88 31.31 37.07
C ALA A 268 -52.13 31.56 35.74
N GLU A 269 -52.36 32.70 35.09
CA GLU A 269 -51.64 33.10 33.87
C GLU A 269 -50.11 33.18 34.10
N ALA A 270 -49.67 33.66 35.27
CA ALA A 270 -48.25 33.68 35.64
C ALA A 270 -47.68 32.26 35.89
N GLU A 271 -48.47 31.33 36.42
CA GLU A 271 -48.07 29.93 36.62
C GLU A 271 -47.96 29.17 35.30
N ASP A 272 -48.92 29.35 34.38
CA ASP A 272 -48.84 28.81 33.01
C ASP A 272 -47.65 29.38 32.21
N LEU A 273 -47.38 30.68 32.34
CA LEU A 273 -46.18 31.30 31.75
C LEU A 273 -44.88 30.76 32.36
N LEU A 274 -44.84 30.51 33.67
CA LEU A 274 -43.67 29.93 34.34
C LEU A 274 -43.43 28.48 33.88
N ASN A 275 -44.48 27.65 33.82
CA ASN A 275 -44.42 26.30 33.25
C ASN A 275 -43.94 26.31 31.79
N THR A 276 -44.38 27.30 31.00
CA THR A 276 -43.96 27.50 29.62
C THR A 276 -42.47 27.86 29.53
N VAL A 277 -41.98 28.79 30.38
CA VAL A 277 -40.56 29.16 30.46
C VAL A 277 -39.69 27.98 30.89
N ASP A 278 -40.12 27.18 31.86
CA ASP A 278 -39.43 25.95 32.27
C ASP A 278 -39.35 24.93 31.12
N SER A 279 -40.41 24.83 30.29
CA SER A 279 -40.41 23.96 29.10
C SER A 279 -39.40 24.44 28.05
N PHE A 280 -39.30 25.76 27.81
CA PHE A 280 -38.30 26.33 26.91
C PHE A 280 -36.88 26.18 27.47
N GLY A 281 -36.67 26.31 28.78
CA GLY A 281 -35.37 26.03 29.41
C GLY A 281 -34.89 24.60 29.17
N ARG A 282 -35.79 23.62 29.27
CA ARG A 282 -35.49 22.21 28.95
C ARG A 282 -35.16 22.00 27.47
N LEU A 283 -35.90 22.64 26.56
CA LEU A 283 -35.64 22.59 25.13
C LEU A 283 -34.29 23.22 24.76
N VAL A 284 -33.93 24.36 25.36
CA VAL A 284 -32.64 25.03 25.14
C VAL A 284 -31.48 24.16 25.62
N GLU A 285 -31.55 23.56 26.81
CA GLU A 285 -30.50 22.64 27.27
C GLU A 285 -30.45 21.34 26.45
N SER A 286 -31.57 20.88 25.89
CA SER A 286 -31.58 19.75 24.94
C SER A 286 -30.87 20.11 23.63
N ALA A 287 -31.23 21.24 23.01
CA ALA A 287 -30.60 21.71 21.77
C ALA A 287 -29.10 22.00 21.95
N LYS A 288 -28.71 22.53 23.12
CA LYS A 288 -27.31 22.75 23.51
C LYS A 288 -26.52 21.45 23.67
N ARG A 289 -27.13 20.38 24.22
CA ARG A 289 -26.53 19.04 24.26
C ARG A 289 -26.36 18.46 22.86
N GLU A 290 -27.40 18.50 22.03
CA GLU A 290 -27.31 18.03 20.65
C GLU A 290 -26.24 18.80 19.86
N MET A 291 -26.15 20.13 20.01
CA MET A 291 -25.12 20.93 19.36
C MET A 291 -23.70 20.56 19.82
N GLN A 292 -23.49 20.26 21.11
CA GLN A 292 -22.21 19.73 21.60
C GLN A 292 -21.88 18.36 20.96
N GLU A 293 -22.87 17.48 20.80
CA GLU A 293 -22.69 16.17 20.18
C GLU A 293 -22.39 16.29 18.67
N LYS A 294 -23.06 17.20 17.94
CA LYS A 294 -22.72 17.49 16.54
C LYS A 294 -21.31 18.08 16.38
N LEU A 295 -20.87 18.94 17.31
CA LEU A 295 -19.51 19.49 17.29
C LEU A 295 -18.46 18.39 17.52
N ALA A 296 -18.68 17.51 18.50
CA ALA A 296 -17.80 16.36 18.74
C ALA A 296 -17.74 15.41 17.54
N GLU A 297 -18.87 15.14 16.88
CA GLU A 297 -18.92 14.33 15.65
C GLU A 297 -18.23 15.02 14.46
N ILE A 298 -18.35 16.34 14.32
CA ILE A 298 -17.61 17.12 13.32
C ILE A 298 -16.09 16.99 13.54
N ASP A 299 -15.61 17.05 14.78
CA ASP A 299 -14.18 16.90 15.08
C ASP A 299 -13.70 15.45 14.92
N ARG A 300 -14.55 14.46 15.22
CA ARG A 300 -14.30 13.04 14.89
C ARG A 300 -14.15 12.83 13.38
N LEU A 301 -15.06 13.40 12.58
CA LEU A 301 -15.06 13.32 11.11
C LEU A 301 -13.86 14.07 10.48
N LYS A 302 -13.40 15.18 11.07
CA LYS A 302 -12.15 15.84 10.65
C LYS A 302 -10.94 14.93 10.85
N ALA A 303 -10.84 14.26 12.00
CA ALA A 303 -9.75 13.33 12.30
C ALA A 303 -9.78 12.10 11.37
N GLU A 304 -10.96 11.52 11.15
CA GLU A 304 -11.17 10.42 10.22
C GLU A 304 -10.81 10.81 8.77
N LYS A 305 -11.20 12.03 8.32
CA LYS A 305 -10.80 12.56 7.02
C LYS A 305 -9.27 12.71 6.93
N ALA A 306 -8.62 13.31 7.92
CA ALA A 306 -7.16 13.49 7.91
C ALA A 306 -6.39 12.15 7.88
N GLN A 307 -6.90 11.13 8.58
CA GLN A 307 -6.36 9.77 8.50
C GLN A 307 -6.55 9.15 7.10
N SER A 308 -7.70 9.37 6.46
CA SER A 308 -7.99 8.91 5.10
C SER A 308 -7.13 9.63 4.04
N ASP A 309 -6.94 10.95 4.17
CA ASP A 309 -6.07 11.76 3.32
C ASP A 309 -4.61 11.23 3.38
N ALA A 310 -4.08 11.01 4.59
CA ALA A 310 -2.73 10.45 4.78
C ALA A 310 -2.59 9.01 4.25
N ALA A 311 -3.64 8.19 4.36
CA ALA A 311 -3.66 6.85 3.77
C ALA A 311 -3.64 6.88 2.23
N LEU A 312 -4.31 7.87 1.62
CA LEU A 312 -4.27 8.10 0.17
C LEU A 312 -2.90 8.59 -0.29
N GLU A 313 -2.23 9.48 0.46
CA GLU A 313 -0.86 9.90 0.16
C GLU A 313 0.12 8.72 0.19
N ALA A 314 0.05 7.86 1.23
CA ALA A 314 0.87 6.66 1.33
C ALA A 314 0.60 5.64 0.20
N ALA A 315 -0.67 5.44 -0.16
CA ALA A 315 -1.04 4.57 -1.28
C ALA A 315 -0.52 5.10 -2.62
N ASN A 316 -0.61 6.41 -2.86
CA ASN A 316 -0.09 7.06 -4.07
C ASN A 316 1.44 6.97 -4.17
N ALA A 317 2.16 7.09 -3.05
CA ALA A 317 3.61 6.85 -3.01
C ALA A 317 3.96 5.41 -3.42
N THR A 318 3.25 4.42 -2.85
CA THR A 318 3.42 2.99 -3.19
C THR A 318 3.12 2.73 -4.68
N ILE A 319 2.11 3.40 -5.26
CA ILE A 319 1.80 3.30 -6.69
C ILE A 319 2.94 3.86 -7.54
N ALA A 320 3.57 4.98 -7.15
CA ALA A 320 4.70 5.55 -7.88
C ALA A 320 5.95 4.64 -7.83
N GLU A 321 6.23 4.01 -6.69
CA GLU A 321 7.31 3.01 -6.55
C GLU A 321 7.06 1.79 -7.44
N LEU A 322 5.84 1.25 -7.44
CA LEU A 322 5.46 0.12 -8.30
C LEU A 322 5.53 0.48 -9.80
N GLN A 323 5.17 1.71 -10.19
CA GLN A 323 5.32 2.19 -11.57
C GLN A 323 6.80 2.26 -11.99
N ALA A 324 7.69 2.74 -11.11
CA ALA A 324 9.12 2.79 -11.38
C ALA A 324 9.73 1.38 -11.54
N GLU A 325 9.35 0.43 -10.68
CA GLU A 325 9.81 -0.96 -10.79
C GLU A 325 9.26 -1.67 -12.04
N VAL A 326 8.01 -1.38 -12.46
CA VAL A 326 7.45 -1.89 -13.72
C VAL A 326 8.22 -1.41 -14.94
N GLU A 327 8.57 -0.13 -15.04
CA GLU A 327 9.38 0.38 -16.16
C GLU A 327 10.83 -0.16 -16.13
N LYS A 328 11.40 -0.40 -14.94
CA LYS A 328 12.68 -1.11 -14.78
C LYS A 328 12.61 -2.56 -15.28
N VAL A 329 11.66 -3.36 -14.81
CA VAL A 329 11.45 -4.76 -15.26
C VAL A 329 11.20 -4.84 -16.77
N LYS A 330 10.50 -3.86 -17.34
CA LYS A 330 10.26 -3.72 -18.78
C LYS A 330 11.55 -3.39 -19.56
N SER A 331 12.45 -2.60 -18.98
CA SER A 331 13.80 -2.37 -19.54
C SER A 331 14.66 -3.64 -19.48
N ASP A 332 14.68 -4.33 -18.33
CA ASP A 332 15.41 -5.59 -18.14
C ASP A 332 14.89 -6.69 -19.10
N LEU A 333 13.58 -6.75 -19.33
CA LEU A 333 12.96 -7.64 -20.33
C LEU A 333 13.38 -7.28 -21.76
N ALA A 334 13.49 -5.99 -22.10
CA ALA A 334 13.99 -5.56 -23.41
C ALA A 334 15.46 -5.95 -23.62
N ASN A 335 16.30 -5.76 -22.60
CA ASN A 335 17.71 -6.17 -22.59
C ASN A 335 17.86 -7.70 -22.72
N ALA A 336 17.07 -8.48 -21.96
CA ALA A 336 17.06 -9.93 -22.04
C ALA A 336 16.64 -10.43 -23.43
N ASN A 337 15.62 -9.82 -24.05
CA ASN A 337 15.22 -10.15 -25.42
C ASN A 337 16.33 -9.82 -26.44
N GLN A 338 17.04 -8.70 -26.30
CA GLN A 338 18.18 -8.39 -27.17
C GLN A 338 19.31 -9.43 -27.02
N LEU A 339 19.62 -9.87 -25.80
CA LEU A 339 20.62 -10.93 -25.55
C LEU A 339 20.19 -12.29 -26.13
N VAL A 340 18.91 -12.66 -26.05
CA VAL A 340 18.37 -13.87 -26.69
C VAL A 340 18.48 -13.79 -28.21
N GLU A 341 18.15 -12.64 -28.80
CA GLU A 341 18.26 -12.42 -30.25
C GLU A 341 19.73 -12.31 -30.73
N ALA A 342 20.66 -11.89 -29.88
CA ALA A 342 22.10 -11.99 -30.14
C ALA A 342 22.56 -13.45 -30.14
N GLY A 343 22.28 -14.20 -29.07
CA GLY A 343 22.66 -15.63 -28.96
C GLY A 343 22.06 -16.52 -30.07
N LYS A 344 20.87 -16.19 -30.59
CA LYS A 344 20.31 -16.85 -31.78
C LYS A 344 21.13 -16.60 -33.06
N ARG A 345 21.71 -15.41 -33.23
CA ARG A 345 22.61 -15.10 -34.36
C ARG A 345 23.93 -15.84 -34.19
N ASP A 346 24.52 -15.79 -33.00
CA ASP A 346 25.77 -16.48 -32.68
C ASP A 346 25.67 -17.99 -32.92
N LEU A 347 24.55 -18.62 -32.51
CA LEU A 347 24.26 -20.03 -32.80
C LEU A 347 24.09 -20.31 -34.30
N SER A 348 23.47 -19.41 -35.06
CA SER A 348 23.29 -19.53 -36.52
C SER A 348 24.62 -19.45 -37.26
N ASP A 349 25.49 -18.51 -36.88
CA ASP A 349 26.80 -18.32 -37.50
C ASP A 349 27.80 -19.39 -37.07
N LEU A 350 27.73 -19.89 -35.83
CA LEU A 350 28.48 -21.06 -35.37
C LEU A 350 28.04 -22.35 -36.12
N ALA A 351 26.75 -22.50 -36.43
CA ALA A 351 26.25 -23.63 -37.21
C ALA A 351 26.77 -23.60 -38.67
N LYS A 352 26.86 -22.42 -39.29
CA LYS A 352 27.51 -22.25 -40.61
C LYS A 352 28.99 -22.60 -40.54
N ALA A 353 29.72 -22.00 -39.59
CA ALA A 353 31.14 -22.25 -39.40
C ALA A 353 31.46 -23.74 -39.15
N LYS A 354 30.57 -24.47 -38.44
CA LYS A 354 30.66 -25.92 -38.31
C LYS A 354 30.47 -26.63 -39.66
N ALA A 355 29.44 -26.29 -40.43
CA ALA A 355 29.18 -26.91 -41.74
C ALA A 355 30.33 -26.65 -42.74
N ASP A 356 30.90 -25.45 -42.74
CA ASP A 356 32.08 -25.09 -43.54
C ASP A 356 33.32 -25.90 -43.10
N ALA A 357 33.51 -26.10 -41.79
CA ALA A 357 34.59 -26.92 -41.25
C ALA A 357 34.42 -28.42 -41.55
N ASP A 358 33.20 -28.96 -41.44
CA ASP A 358 32.86 -30.33 -41.82
C ASP A 358 33.14 -30.57 -43.32
N ALA A 359 32.74 -29.62 -44.18
CA ALA A 359 33.00 -29.68 -45.62
C ALA A 359 34.50 -29.59 -45.95
N ALA A 360 35.25 -28.72 -45.27
CA ALA A 360 36.71 -28.62 -45.40
C ALA A 360 37.43 -29.90 -44.95
N LEU A 361 36.93 -30.56 -43.90
CA LEU A 361 37.45 -31.86 -43.45
C LEU A 361 37.26 -32.93 -44.52
N VAL A 362 36.04 -33.08 -45.07
CA VAL A 362 35.76 -34.06 -46.15
C VAL A 362 36.63 -33.79 -47.39
N ALA A 363 36.83 -32.52 -47.76
CA ALA A 363 37.73 -32.15 -48.86
C ALA A 363 39.21 -32.52 -48.58
N SER A 364 39.65 -32.36 -47.32
CA SER A 364 40.99 -32.77 -46.87
C SER A 364 41.17 -34.29 -46.92
N GLU A 365 40.20 -35.06 -46.42
CA GLU A 365 40.20 -36.52 -46.43
C GLU A 365 40.23 -37.09 -47.86
N ALA A 366 39.43 -36.52 -48.78
CA ALA A 366 39.46 -36.87 -50.19
C ALA A 366 40.85 -36.63 -50.82
N LYS A 367 41.49 -35.50 -50.50
CA LYS A 367 42.85 -35.18 -50.96
C LYS A 367 43.91 -36.10 -50.36
N VAL A 368 43.75 -36.54 -49.11
CA VAL A 368 44.60 -37.59 -48.50
C VAL A 368 44.42 -38.94 -49.19
N ALA A 369 43.21 -39.29 -49.61
CA ALA A 369 42.96 -40.51 -50.39
C ALA A 369 43.60 -40.46 -51.79
N GLU A 370 43.51 -39.32 -52.48
CA GLU A 370 44.19 -39.08 -53.76
C GLU A 370 45.72 -39.18 -53.61
N LEU A 371 46.30 -38.53 -52.60
CA LEU A 371 47.74 -38.61 -52.32
C LEU A 371 48.20 -40.02 -51.97
N LYS A 372 47.39 -40.83 -51.27
CA LYS A 372 47.68 -42.26 -51.04
C LYS A 372 47.71 -43.05 -52.35
N LYS A 373 46.80 -42.79 -53.29
CA LYS A 373 46.80 -43.40 -54.63
C LYS A 373 48.02 -42.99 -55.44
N ALA A 374 48.34 -41.69 -55.48
CA ALA A 374 49.52 -41.17 -56.17
C ALA A 374 50.84 -41.74 -55.61
N LYS A 375 50.93 -41.90 -54.28
CA LYS A 375 52.06 -42.56 -53.60
C LYS A 375 52.21 -44.01 -54.07
N ALA A 376 51.13 -44.81 -54.06
CA ALA A 376 51.17 -46.20 -54.51
C ALA A 376 51.53 -46.35 -56.00
N GLU A 377 51.05 -45.46 -56.87
CA GLU A 377 51.46 -45.40 -58.28
C GLU A 377 52.93 -45.03 -58.47
N SER A 378 53.48 -44.19 -57.59
CA SER A 378 54.90 -43.83 -57.58
C SER A 378 55.76 -45.02 -57.13
N GLU A 379 55.37 -45.70 -56.05
CA GLU A 379 56.04 -46.90 -55.53
C GLU A 379 56.06 -48.04 -56.56
N ALA A 380 54.96 -48.25 -57.28
CA ALA A 380 54.90 -49.21 -58.40
C ALA A 380 55.82 -48.83 -59.58
N LYS A 381 55.99 -47.53 -59.86
CA LYS A 381 56.95 -47.03 -60.87
C LYS A 381 58.39 -47.23 -60.42
N VAL A 382 58.70 -46.98 -59.15
CA VAL A 382 60.03 -47.22 -58.56
C VAL A 382 60.39 -48.71 -58.66
N ALA A 383 59.54 -49.62 -58.19
CA ALA A 383 59.80 -51.06 -58.28
C ALA A 383 60.03 -51.56 -59.72
N LYS A 384 59.29 -50.99 -60.70
CA LYS A 384 59.51 -51.28 -62.13
C LYS A 384 60.84 -50.74 -62.65
N LEU A 385 61.26 -49.55 -62.23
CA LEU A 385 62.56 -48.97 -62.59
C LEU A 385 63.71 -49.73 -61.94
N GLU A 386 63.58 -50.15 -60.70
CA GLU A 386 64.56 -51.02 -60.01
C GLU A 386 64.73 -52.36 -60.75
N SER A 387 63.61 -52.99 -61.14
CA SER A 387 63.61 -54.22 -61.95
C SER A 387 64.26 -54.04 -63.34
N ALA A 388 64.08 -52.87 -63.96
CA ALA A 388 64.74 -52.54 -65.22
C ALA A 388 66.24 -52.28 -65.03
N VAL A 389 66.64 -51.69 -63.90
CA VAL A 389 68.05 -51.46 -63.53
C VAL A 389 68.77 -52.77 -63.18
N THR A 390 68.11 -53.75 -62.57
CA THR A 390 68.71 -55.09 -62.37
C THR A 390 68.90 -55.82 -63.70
N ALA A 391 67.87 -55.84 -64.56
CA ALA A 391 68.01 -56.44 -65.91
C ALA A 391 69.10 -55.75 -66.75
N ALA A 392 69.20 -54.42 -66.72
CA ALA A 392 70.26 -53.68 -67.41
C ALA A 392 71.67 -54.00 -66.85
N LYS A 393 71.81 -54.24 -65.54
CA LYS A 393 73.07 -54.69 -64.94
C LYS A 393 73.45 -56.11 -65.37
N GLU A 394 72.47 -57.00 -65.52
CA GLU A 394 72.69 -58.36 -66.03
C GLU A 394 73.10 -58.36 -67.50
N GLU A 395 72.46 -57.56 -68.35
CA GLU A 395 72.88 -57.39 -69.75
C GLU A 395 74.28 -56.74 -69.85
N VAL A 396 74.60 -55.75 -69.03
CA VAL A 396 75.96 -55.18 -68.97
C VAL A 396 76.99 -56.23 -68.51
N ALA A 397 76.62 -57.16 -67.62
CA ALA A 397 77.49 -58.25 -67.23
C ALA A 397 77.71 -59.28 -68.36
N LYS A 398 76.65 -59.62 -69.13
CA LYS A 398 76.76 -60.47 -70.33
C LYS A 398 77.65 -59.83 -71.39
N VAL A 399 77.35 -58.60 -71.80
CA VAL A 399 78.11 -57.85 -72.81
C VAL A 399 79.57 -57.68 -72.38
N LYS A 400 79.86 -57.50 -71.08
CA LYS A 400 81.24 -57.47 -70.57
C LYS A 400 81.94 -58.83 -70.70
N ALA A 401 81.26 -59.94 -70.43
CA ALA A 401 81.81 -61.28 -70.62
C ALA A 401 82.04 -61.61 -72.10
N GLU A 402 81.07 -61.27 -72.96
CA GLU A 402 81.18 -61.39 -74.43
C GLU A 402 82.37 -60.58 -74.97
N LEU A 403 82.55 -59.35 -74.49
CA LEU A 403 83.68 -58.49 -74.86
C LEU A 403 85.03 -59.06 -74.34
N GLU A 404 85.04 -59.74 -73.19
CA GLU A 404 86.23 -60.45 -72.71
C GLU A 404 86.57 -61.67 -73.58
N THR A 405 85.58 -62.44 -74.05
CA THR A 405 85.80 -63.52 -75.04
C THR A 405 86.27 -62.97 -76.38
N VAL A 406 85.60 -61.97 -76.95
CA VAL A 406 86.01 -61.34 -78.21
C VAL A 406 87.41 -60.73 -78.12
N THR A 407 87.82 -60.23 -76.94
CA THR A 407 89.20 -59.77 -76.73
C THR A 407 90.19 -60.94 -76.77
N LYS A 408 89.88 -62.09 -76.17
CA LYS A 408 90.72 -63.30 -76.23
C LYS A 408 90.80 -63.84 -77.66
N ASP A 409 89.68 -63.88 -78.38
CA ASP A 409 89.62 -64.31 -79.78
C ASP A 409 90.43 -63.36 -80.67
N LEU A 410 90.38 -62.04 -80.43
CA LEU A 410 91.19 -61.05 -81.13
C LEU A 410 92.70 -61.26 -80.91
N GLU A 411 93.14 -61.54 -79.67
CA GLU A 411 94.55 -61.85 -79.39
C GLU A 411 94.97 -63.20 -79.99
N ALA A 412 94.08 -64.21 -80.02
CA ALA A 412 94.32 -65.48 -80.70
C ALA A 412 94.50 -65.27 -82.21
N VAL A 413 93.62 -64.51 -82.86
CA VAL A 413 93.72 -64.16 -84.30
C VAL A 413 94.96 -63.31 -84.59
N LYS A 414 95.40 -62.43 -83.68
CA LYS A 414 96.69 -61.73 -83.81
C LYS A 414 97.88 -62.69 -83.75
N ALA A 415 97.85 -63.66 -82.82
CA ALA A 415 98.90 -64.67 -82.69
C ALA A 415 98.95 -65.60 -83.91
N GLU A 416 97.78 -66.02 -84.42
CA GLU A 416 97.67 -66.78 -85.67
C GLU A 416 98.17 -65.98 -86.88
N LYS A 417 97.79 -64.70 -87.00
CA LYS A 417 98.31 -63.80 -88.03
C LYS A 417 99.85 -63.69 -87.97
N ALA A 418 100.42 -63.51 -86.78
CA ALA A 418 101.87 -63.43 -86.61
C ALA A 418 102.58 -64.74 -86.98
N ASN A 419 101.98 -65.90 -86.63
CA ASN A 419 102.46 -67.23 -87.04
C ASN A 419 102.40 -67.42 -88.56
N LEU A 420 101.31 -66.99 -89.22
CA LEU A 420 101.18 -67.03 -90.67
C LEU A 420 102.15 -66.07 -91.38
N GLU A 421 102.40 -64.87 -90.83
CA GLU A 421 103.41 -63.94 -91.34
C GLU A 421 104.83 -64.50 -91.21
N ALA A 422 105.14 -65.23 -90.13
CA ALA A 422 106.40 -65.96 -89.97
C ALA A 422 106.52 -67.10 -91.00
N GLN A 423 105.50 -67.94 -91.17
CA GLN A 423 105.48 -69.00 -92.18
C GLN A 423 105.64 -68.45 -93.61
N ILE A 424 105.04 -67.30 -93.92
CA ILE A 424 105.21 -66.60 -95.20
C ILE A 424 106.64 -66.09 -95.37
N ALA A 425 107.32 -65.65 -94.30
CA ALA A 425 108.72 -65.26 -94.34
C ALA A 425 109.66 -66.45 -94.58
N ASP A 426 109.45 -67.57 -93.88
CA ASP A 426 110.23 -68.80 -94.07
C ASP A 426 110.02 -69.41 -95.47
N LEU A 427 108.78 -69.42 -95.98
CA LEU A 427 108.48 -69.87 -97.35
C LEU A 427 109.17 -68.98 -98.40
N LYS A 428 109.19 -67.65 -98.20
CA LYS A 428 109.95 -66.73 -99.07
C LYS A 428 111.45 -67.01 -99.04
N LYS A 429 112.01 -67.29 -97.86
CA LYS A 429 113.42 -67.64 -97.68
C LYS A 429 113.76 -68.95 -98.40
N ALA A 430 112.97 -70.01 -98.20
CA ALA A 430 113.15 -71.29 -98.87
C ALA A 430 112.97 -71.21 -100.39
N HIS A 431 112.09 -70.34 -100.89
CA HIS A 431 111.97 -70.05 -102.32
C HIS A 431 113.20 -69.32 -102.87
N ALA A 432 113.74 -68.32 -102.16
CA ALA A 432 114.95 -67.62 -102.57
C ALA A 432 116.17 -68.55 -102.61
N GLU A 433 116.31 -69.44 -101.63
CA GLU A 433 117.35 -70.47 -101.59
C GLU A 433 117.26 -71.43 -102.79
N LYS A 434 116.06 -71.89 -103.15
CA LYS A 434 115.84 -72.71 -104.36
C LYS A 434 116.09 -71.95 -105.67
N ILE A 435 115.79 -70.66 -105.73
CA ILE A 435 116.09 -69.84 -106.92
C ILE A 435 117.61 -69.74 -107.11
N ALA A 436 118.37 -69.46 -106.05
CA ALA A 436 119.83 -69.41 -106.12
C ALA A 436 120.46 -70.78 -106.48
N GLU A 437 119.90 -71.88 -105.98
CA GLU A 437 120.31 -73.25 -106.35
C GLU A 437 120.07 -73.52 -107.84
N LEU A 438 118.90 -73.16 -108.37
CA LEU A 438 118.57 -73.29 -109.79
C LEU A 438 119.47 -72.42 -110.67
N GLU A 439 119.69 -71.15 -110.33
CA GLU A 439 120.60 -70.24 -111.03
C GLU A 439 122.04 -70.80 -111.09
N ALA A 440 122.54 -71.38 -109.99
CA ALA A 440 123.84 -72.03 -109.96
C ALA A 440 123.91 -73.25 -110.89
N THR A 441 122.85 -74.06 -110.97
CA THR A 441 122.82 -75.21 -111.90
C THR A 441 122.71 -74.80 -113.38
N ILE A 442 121.99 -73.73 -113.70
CA ILE A 442 121.93 -73.16 -115.06
C ILE A 442 123.33 -72.74 -115.51
N LYS A 443 124.02 -71.94 -114.69
CA LYS A 443 125.35 -71.42 -115.00
C LYS A 443 126.39 -72.51 -115.23
N ARG A 444 126.32 -73.60 -114.45
CA ARG A 444 127.17 -74.80 -114.64
C ARG A 444 126.90 -75.48 -115.99
N LEU A 445 125.65 -75.54 -116.42
CA LEU A 445 125.27 -76.14 -117.71
C LEU A 445 125.70 -75.26 -118.91
N GLU A 446 125.68 -73.93 -118.77
CA GLU A 446 126.18 -73.00 -119.79
C GLU A 446 127.70 -73.17 -120.02
N GLU A 447 128.48 -73.29 -118.96
CA GLU A 447 129.93 -73.56 -119.03
C GLU A 447 130.24 -74.94 -119.66
N GLU A 448 129.46 -75.97 -119.28
CA GLU A 448 129.57 -77.33 -119.80
C GLU A 448 129.21 -77.40 -121.31
N LEU A 449 128.23 -76.61 -121.77
CA LEU A 449 127.87 -76.46 -123.18
C LEU A 449 128.98 -75.73 -123.97
N ALA A 450 129.52 -74.64 -123.42
CA ALA A 450 130.56 -73.84 -124.07
C ALA A 450 131.88 -74.61 -124.25
N ALA A 451 132.21 -75.53 -123.33
CA ALA A 451 133.33 -76.45 -123.47
C ALA A 451 133.12 -77.41 -124.66
N LYS A 452 131.92 -77.98 -124.81
CA LYS A 452 131.58 -78.91 -125.91
C LYS A 452 131.64 -78.26 -127.30
N VAL A 453 131.28 -76.98 -127.43
CA VAL A 453 131.38 -76.27 -128.73
C VAL A 453 132.83 -76.21 -129.23
N LYS A 454 133.79 -75.86 -128.37
CA LYS A 454 135.21 -75.79 -128.74
C LYS A 454 135.82 -77.14 -129.13
N GLU A 455 135.32 -78.24 -128.56
CA GLU A 455 135.76 -79.59 -128.92
C GLU A 455 135.37 -79.95 -130.36
N PHE A 456 134.18 -79.54 -130.82
CA PHE A 456 133.75 -79.73 -132.22
C PHE A 456 134.55 -78.88 -133.21
N GLU A 457 134.84 -77.62 -132.89
CA GLU A 457 135.66 -76.72 -133.74
C GLU A 457 137.09 -77.26 -133.94
N ALA A 458 137.65 -77.97 -132.96
CA ALA A 458 138.95 -78.62 -133.08
C ALA A 458 138.93 -79.79 -134.08
N LEU A 459 137.93 -80.68 -134.01
CA LEU A 459 137.80 -81.83 -134.92
C LEU A 459 137.56 -81.44 -136.39
N GLU A 460 136.86 -80.34 -136.65
CA GLU A 460 136.57 -79.93 -138.03
C GLU A 460 137.84 -79.48 -138.78
N ASN A 461 138.81 -78.91 -138.07
CA ASN A 461 140.04 -78.41 -138.68
C ASN A 461 141.05 -79.52 -138.98
N THR A 462 141.24 -80.49 -138.08
CA THR A 462 142.11 -81.65 -138.34
C THR A 462 141.62 -82.48 -139.53
N SER A 463 140.30 -82.69 -139.66
CA SER A 463 139.72 -83.44 -140.78
C SER A 463 139.89 -82.75 -142.16
N LYS A 464 140.07 -81.42 -142.20
CA LYS A 464 140.39 -80.69 -143.44
C LYS A 464 141.85 -80.86 -143.83
N GLU A 465 142.75 -80.90 -142.85
CA GLU A 465 144.20 -80.99 -143.08
C GLU A 465 144.62 -82.39 -143.56
N GLU A 466 144.03 -83.45 -143.00
CA GLU A 466 144.24 -84.83 -143.44
C GLU A 466 143.85 -85.05 -144.92
N LYS A 467 142.67 -84.52 -145.33
CA LYS A 467 142.20 -84.59 -146.73
C LYS A 467 143.17 -83.95 -147.71
N ALA A 468 143.85 -82.86 -147.31
CA ALA A 468 144.82 -82.18 -148.16
C ALA A 468 146.13 -82.99 -148.36
N ASN A 469 146.51 -83.81 -147.38
CA ASN A 469 147.69 -84.68 -147.49
C ASN A 469 147.42 -85.92 -148.34
N PHE A 470 146.30 -86.62 -148.15
CA PHE A 470 145.97 -87.80 -148.95
C PHE A 470 145.89 -87.49 -150.45
N GLN A 471 145.38 -86.31 -150.83
CA GLN A 471 145.31 -85.91 -152.24
C GLN A 471 146.70 -85.73 -152.89
N LYS A 472 147.69 -85.21 -152.17
CA LYS A 472 149.06 -85.02 -152.69
C LYS A 472 149.76 -86.35 -152.97
N GLU A 473 149.58 -87.34 -152.08
CA GLU A 473 150.27 -88.63 -152.22
C GLU A 473 149.67 -89.48 -153.36
N ILE A 474 148.37 -89.37 -153.61
CA ILE A 474 147.69 -90.01 -154.76
C ILE A 474 148.31 -89.59 -156.10
N ASP A 475 148.57 -88.30 -156.30
CA ASP A 475 149.07 -87.79 -157.57
C ASP A 475 150.58 -88.04 -157.76
N ARG A 476 151.33 -88.14 -156.66
CA ARG A 476 152.73 -88.61 -156.67
C ARG A 476 152.84 -90.06 -157.16
N LEU A 477 152.00 -90.96 -156.64
CA LEU A 477 152.00 -92.38 -157.00
C LEU A 477 151.62 -92.62 -158.47
N LYS A 478 150.73 -91.81 -159.05
CA LYS A 478 150.41 -91.86 -160.50
C LYS A 478 151.62 -91.57 -161.37
N ALA A 479 152.45 -90.59 -161.01
CA ALA A 479 153.64 -90.22 -161.77
C ALA A 479 154.71 -91.34 -161.77
N GLU A 480 154.92 -92.00 -160.63
CA GLU A 480 155.90 -93.09 -160.53
C GLU A 480 155.45 -94.35 -161.27
N LEU A 481 154.14 -94.65 -161.29
CA LEU A 481 153.59 -95.81 -161.99
C LEU A 481 153.79 -95.72 -163.51
N ALA A 482 153.68 -94.52 -164.09
CA ALA A 482 153.89 -94.28 -165.52
C ALA A 482 155.34 -94.54 -165.96
N ALA A 483 156.33 -94.30 -165.09
CA ALA A 483 157.74 -94.49 -165.40
C ALA A 483 158.15 -95.98 -165.46
N LYS A 484 157.47 -96.87 -164.72
CA LYS A 484 157.84 -98.29 -164.57
C LYS A 484 157.27 -99.23 -165.63
N ILE A 485 156.38 -98.78 -166.51
CA ILE A 485 155.72 -99.62 -167.53
C ILE A 485 156.52 -99.67 -168.86
N LYS A 486 157.71 -99.06 -168.92
CA LYS A 486 158.58 -99.10 -170.12
C LYS A 486 159.40 -100.39 -170.27
N ASP A 487 159.54 -101.19 -169.21
CA ASP A 487 160.42 -102.37 -169.18
C ASP A 487 159.74 -103.68 -168.71
N ILE A 488 159.92 -104.73 -169.52
CA ILE A 488 159.77 -106.17 -169.21
C ILE A 488 158.33 -106.76 -169.16
N THR A 489 158.23 -108.06 -169.44
CA THR A 489 157.04 -108.78 -169.95
C THR A 489 156.64 -109.99 -169.07
N LYS A 490 155.38 -110.46 -169.20
CA LYS A 490 154.79 -111.77 -168.75
C LYS A 490 154.36 -111.98 -167.27
N SER A 491 153.04 -111.92 -167.06
CA SER A 491 152.18 -113.00 -166.47
C SER A 491 152.02 -113.23 -164.93
N THR A 492 150.78 -113.60 -164.54
CA THR A 492 150.38 -114.60 -163.48
C THR A 492 150.29 -114.26 -161.96
N LYS A 493 149.08 -113.83 -161.50
CA LYS A 493 148.13 -114.42 -160.47
C LYS A 493 148.56 -114.86 -159.01
N VAL A 494 147.70 -114.56 -157.99
CA VAL A 494 147.60 -115.04 -156.55
C VAL A 494 148.49 -114.28 -155.51
N GLY A 495 148.26 -114.09 -154.18
CA GLY A 495 147.26 -114.43 -153.08
C GLY A 495 147.61 -113.59 -151.78
N SER A 496 147.36 -113.87 -150.46
CA SER A 496 146.42 -114.61 -149.56
C SER A 496 146.96 -114.53 -148.08
N SER A 497 146.29 -114.66 -146.90
CA SER A 497 144.90 -114.44 -146.39
C SER A 497 144.75 -114.66 -144.82
N ALA A 498 143.79 -114.00 -144.12
CA ALA A 498 143.03 -114.37 -142.86
C ALA A 498 143.51 -114.16 -141.38
N THR A 499 142.50 -114.18 -140.44
CA THR A 499 142.46 -114.29 -138.91
C THR A 499 142.39 -113.00 -138.02
N THR A 500 141.87 -112.89 -136.75
CA THR A 500 140.75 -113.49 -135.91
C THR A 500 140.50 -112.74 -134.53
N GLY A 501 139.27 -112.71 -133.95
CA GLY A 501 138.94 -112.51 -132.48
C GLY A 501 138.18 -111.21 -132.03
N MET A 502 137.66 -110.98 -130.79
CA MET A 502 137.11 -111.80 -129.67
C MET A 502 136.45 -110.94 -128.51
N ALA A 503 135.57 -111.50 -127.62
CA ALA A 503 135.07 -110.99 -126.28
C ALA A 503 134.09 -109.77 -126.24
N SER A 504 133.48 -109.23 -125.12
CA SER A 504 132.78 -109.66 -123.85
C SER A 504 132.38 -108.36 -123.05
N SER A 505 131.45 -108.13 -122.08
CA SER A 505 130.26 -108.69 -121.33
C SER A 505 129.52 -107.46 -120.63
N SER A 506 128.55 -107.38 -119.68
CA SER A 506 127.78 -108.20 -118.67
C SER A 506 126.42 -107.48 -118.25
N VAL A 507 125.66 -107.87 -117.19
CA VAL A 507 124.20 -107.51 -116.97
C VAL A 507 123.71 -107.37 -115.47
N ALA A 508 122.54 -106.71 -115.20
CA ALA A 508 121.53 -106.84 -114.08
C ALA A 508 121.44 -105.78 -112.92
N SER A 509 120.37 -105.53 -112.08
CA SER A 509 118.86 -105.64 -112.15
C SER A 509 118.08 -105.14 -110.86
N ASN A 510 116.73 -104.90 -110.96
CA ASN A 510 115.60 -105.12 -109.96
C ASN A 510 114.95 -104.05 -108.98
N LYS A 511 113.59 -103.87 -109.09
CA LYS A 511 112.45 -103.80 -108.08
C LYS A 511 112.11 -102.70 -106.99
N VAL A 512 110.92 -102.05 -107.13
CA VAL A 512 109.65 -102.07 -106.28
C VAL A 512 109.25 -101.09 -105.08
N GLN A 513 107.91 -100.76 -105.02
CA GLN A 513 106.98 -100.37 -103.88
C GLN A 513 106.53 -98.89 -103.63
N LEU A 514 105.26 -98.69 -103.20
CA LEU A 514 104.56 -97.43 -102.79
C LEU A 514 103.42 -97.68 -101.74
N PRO A 515 103.09 -96.73 -100.82
CA PRO A 515 101.72 -96.17 -100.58
C PRO A 515 101.75 -94.67 -100.10
N SER A 516 100.81 -93.94 -99.44
CA SER A 516 99.45 -94.11 -98.84
C SER A 516 98.74 -92.73 -98.60
N THR A 517 97.49 -92.65 -98.08
CA THR A 517 96.70 -91.40 -97.78
C THR A 517 95.68 -91.52 -96.60
N GLY A 518 95.02 -90.41 -96.18
CA GLY A 518 93.85 -90.30 -95.23
C GLY A 518 93.82 -88.96 -94.45
N GLU A 519 92.78 -88.47 -93.73
CA GLU A 519 91.30 -88.70 -93.70
C GLU A 519 90.59 -87.54 -92.89
N ALA A 520 89.25 -87.53 -92.64
CA ALA A 520 88.50 -86.38 -92.03
C ALA A 520 87.10 -86.72 -91.41
N THR A 521 86.50 -85.89 -90.52
CA THR A 521 85.06 -85.95 -90.04
C THR A 521 84.55 -84.74 -89.18
N ASN A 522 83.24 -84.68 -88.87
CA ASN A 522 82.47 -83.63 -88.13
C ASN A 522 81.28 -84.24 -87.31
N ALA A 523 80.54 -83.46 -86.48
CA ALA A 523 79.35 -83.92 -85.70
C ALA A 523 78.23 -82.84 -85.48
N PHE A 524 77.03 -83.22 -84.99
CA PHE A 524 75.75 -82.44 -85.09
C PHE A 524 74.67 -82.76 -83.99
N PHE A 525 73.59 -81.93 -83.91
CA PHE A 525 72.28 -82.09 -83.18
C PHE A 525 72.21 -81.89 -81.63
N THR A 526 71.12 -81.36 -81.03
CA THR A 526 69.77 -81.97 -80.75
C THR A 526 68.69 -80.91 -80.37
N ALA A 527 67.40 -81.25 -80.13
CA ALA A 527 66.27 -80.28 -80.00
C ALA A 527 65.06 -80.64 -79.06
N ALA A 528 64.20 -79.62 -78.78
CA ALA A 528 62.71 -79.64 -78.70
C ALA A 528 61.86 -79.82 -77.39
N ALA A 529 60.82 -78.94 -77.27
CA ALA A 529 59.38 -79.19 -76.94
C ALA A 529 58.74 -79.08 -75.51
N LEU A 530 57.38 -79.00 -75.50
CA LEU A 530 56.37 -78.98 -74.40
C LEU A 530 56.18 -77.65 -73.61
N THR A 531 55.04 -77.26 -72.97
CA THR A 531 53.57 -77.57 -73.10
C THR A 531 52.71 -76.55 -72.28
N ILE A 532 51.38 -76.49 -72.45
CA ILE A 532 50.40 -75.55 -71.79
C ILE A 532 49.33 -76.29 -70.94
N MET A 533 48.78 -75.66 -69.88
CA MET A 533 47.41 -75.94 -69.39
C MET A 533 46.76 -74.70 -68.71
N ALA A 534 45.42 -74.71 -68.52
CA ALA A 534 44.62 -73.57 -68.05
C ALA A 534 43.44 -73.97 -67.14
N GLY A 535 42.81 -73.01 -66.44
CA GLY A 535 41.60 -73.20 -65.62
C GLY A 535 40.98 -71.86 -65.16
N ALA A 536 39.66 -71.82 -64.90
CA ALA A 536 38.90 -70.60 -64.62
C ALA A 536 37.79 -70.78 -63.57
N GLY A 537 37.27 -69.68 -63.00
CA GLY A 537 36.13 -69.67 -62.06
C GLY A 537 35.62 -68.24 -61.78
N VAL A 538 34.29 -68.08 -61.58
CA VAL A 538 33.57 -66.79 -61.49
C VAL A 538 32.35 -66.93 -60.56
N MET A 539 31.90 -65.82 -59.90
CA MET A 539 30.58 -65.50 -59.26
C MET A 539 30.81 -64.71 -57.93
N ALA A 540 29.95 -63.85 -57.38
CA ALA A 540 28.81 -63.04 -57.88
C ALA A 540 28.45 -61.91 -56.86
N VAL A 541 27.39 -61.10 -57.10
CA VAL A 541 27.13 -59.78 -56.46
C VAL A 541 25.95 -59.74 -55.46
N ALA A 542 26.09 -59.02 -54.33
CA ALA A 542 25.06 -58.21 -53.60
C ALA A 542 25.67 -57.48 -52.35
N GLY A 543 25.13 -56.38 -51.78
CA GLY A 543 24.10 -55.44 -52.26
C GLY A 543 23.45 -54.49 -51.21
N LYS A 544 23.90 -53.22 -51.11
CA LYS A 544 23.22 -51.97 -50.59
C LYS A 544 22.94 -51.70 -49.08
N ARG A 545 23.29 -50.43 -48.70
CA ARG A 545 22.66 -49.46 -47.72
C ARG A 545 22.59 -49.86 -46.23
N LYS A 546 22.87 -49.03 -45.21
CA LYS A 546 22.87 -47.55 -44.93
C LYS A 546 21.54 -47.00 -44.37
N GLU A 547 21.51 -46.75 -43.06
CA GLU A 547 20.85 -45.60 -42.47
C GLU A 547 21.48 -45.22 -41.11
N ASP A 548 21.89 -43.97 -41.03
CA ASP A 548 22.03 -42.99 -39.94
C ASP A 548 22.65 -41.72 -40.60
#